data_AF-A0A7Y2ZX50-F1
#
_entry.id   AF-A0A7Y2ZX50-F1
#
_cell.length_a   1.000
_cell.length_b   1.000
_cell.length_c   1.000
_cell.angle_alpha   90.00
_cell.angle_beta   90.00
_cell.angle_gamma   90.00
#
_symmetry.space_group_name_H-M   'P 1'
#
loop_
_entity.id
_entity.type
_entity.pdbx_description
1 polymer ?
#
loop_
_entity_poly.entity_id
_entity_poly.type
_entity_poly.pdbx_seq_one_letter_code
_entity_poly.pdbx_strand_id
1 'polypeptide(L)'
;MSIKTCSGHIATKITQEFDIDPSRMLYVEYYPAIIYGEKDEKLIPERYDAIEFTWHEDKAIQPKWRTLKPPLVDLIKKLMEA
;
A
#
# COMPACT_ATOMS: atom_id res chain seq x y z
N MET A 1 -0.14 6.13 -17.59
CA MET A 1 -0.68 5.23 -16.54
C MET A 1 0.05 5.55 -15.25
N SER A 2 -0.66 5.74 -14.13
CA SER A 2 -0.03 5.88 -12.81
C SER A 2 -0.07 4.54 -12.07
N ILE A 3 0.85 4.35 -11.11
CA ILE A 3 0.91 3.12 -10.29
C ILE A 3 -0.43 2.85 -9.60
N LYS A 4 -1.15 3.90 -9.16
CA LYS A 4 -2.47 3.79 -8.56
C LYS A 4 -3.49 3.10 -9.47
N THR A 5 -3.51 3.46 -10.75
CA THR A 5 -4.42 2.85 -11.74
C THR A 5 -4.06 1.39 -12.03
N CYS A 6 -2.81 0.99 -11.84
CA CYS A 6 -2.33 -0.38 -12.06
C CYS A 6 -2.32 -1.26 -10.81
N SER A 7 -2.66 -0.72 -9.64
CA SER A 7 -2.61 -1.44 -8.35
C SER A 7 -3.35 -2.80 -8.37
N GLY A 8 -4.53 -2.87 -8.98
CA GLY A 8 -5.29 -4.12 -9.12
C GLY A 8 -4.57 -5.15 -10.01
N HIS A 9 -3.95 -4.71 -11.10
CA HIS A 9 -3.15 -5.61 -11.96
C HIS A 9 -1.91 -6.14 -11.24
N ILE A 10 -1.23 -5.28 -10.48
CA ILE A 10 -0.05 -5.67 -9.69
C ILE A 10 -0.46 -6.67 -8.61
N ALA A 11 -1.50 -6.36 -7.84
CA ALA A 11 -2.01 -7.25 -6.79
C ALA A 11 -2.42 -8.63 -7.37
N THR A 12 -3.16 -8.64 -8.48
CA THR A 12 -3.55 -9.86 -9.20
C THR A 12 -2.33 -10.69 -9.60
N LYS A 13 -1.30 -10.04 -10.15
CA LYS A 13 -0.09 -10.75 -10.60
C LYS A 13 0.73 -11.30 -9.44
N ILE A 14 0.85 -10.55 -8.35
CA ILE A 14 1.54 -11.02 -7.14
C ILE A 14 0.82 -12.24 -6.55
N THR A 15 -0.51 -12.19 -6.41
CA THR A 15 -1.26 -13.32 -5.85
C THR A 15 -1.16 -14.57 -6.72
N GLN A 16 -1.17 -14.42 -8.05
CA GLN A 16 -1.01 -15.54 -8.98
C GLN A 16 0.41 -16.12 -8.98
N GLU A 17 1.42 -15.26 -9.04
CA GLU A 17 2.82 -15.68 -9.17
C GLU A 17 3.34 -16.37 -7.91
N PHE A 18 2.91 -15.92 -6.74
CA PHE A 18 3.38 -16.41 -5.45
C PHE A 18 2.38 -17.34 -4.75
N ASP A 19 1.29 -17.72 -5.42
CA ASP A 19 0.21 -18.57 -4.87
C ASP A 19 -0.30 -18.09 -3.50
N ILE A 20 -0.53 -16.78 -3.41
CA ILE A 20 -0.99 -16.13 -2.17
C ILE A 20 -2.52 -16.09 -2.17
N ASP A 21 -3.12 -16.67 -1.13
CA ASP A 21 -4.54 -16.46 -0.84
C ASP A 21 -4.82 -14.95 -0.65
N PRO A 22 -5.64 -14.32 -1.52
CA PRO A 22 -5.90 -12.90 -1.45
C PRO A 22 -6.48 -12.43 -0.12
N SER A 23 -7.21 -13.29 0.59
CA SER A 23 -7.77 -12.99 1.92
C SER A 23 -6.71 -12.89 3.02
N ARG A 24 -5.51 -13.42 2.77
CA ARG A 24 -4.37 -13.42 3.68
C ARG A 24 -3.30 -12.41 3.31
N MET A 25 -3.52 -11.64 2.24
CA MET A 25 -2.59 -10.61 1.76
C MET A 25 -3.00 -9.22 2.27
N LEU A 26 -2.04 -8.48 2.83
CA LEU A 26 -2.17 -7.05 3.07
C LEU A 26 -1.35 -6.29 2.04
N TYR A 27 -2.00 -5.47 1.20
CA TYR A 27 -1.33 -4.62 0.23
C TYR A 27 -1.20 -3.20 0.81
N VAL A 28 0.04 -2.70 0.95
CA VAL A 28 0.32 -1.38 1.53
C VAL A 28 1.11 -0.55 0.54
N GLU A 29 0.65 0.67 0.28
CA GLU A 29 1.39 1.70 -0.44
C GLU A 29 2.12 2.58 0.57
N TYR A 30 3.45 2.58 0.50
CA TYR A 30 4.33 3.40 1.33
C TYR A 30 4.68 4.72 0.63
N TYR A 31 4.48 5.82 1.35
CA TYR A 31 4.90 7.16 0.96
C TYR A 31 5.98 7.63 1.94
N PRO A 32 7.25 7.79 1.52
CA PRO A 32 8.30 8.27 2.41
C PRO A 32 8.03 9.72 2.83
N ALA A 33 8.65 10.14 3.94
CA ALA A 33 8.61 11.53 4.37
C ALA A 33 9.34 12.41 3.35
N ILE A 34 8.78 13.58 3.06
CA ILE A 34 9.33 14.53 2.09
C ILE A 34 9.47 15.89 2.78
N ILE A 35 10.67 16.45 2.69
CA ILE A 35 10.96 17.82 3.10
C ILE A 35 10.94 18.70 1.86
N TYR A 36 10.33 19.89 1.94
CA TYR A 36 10.19 20.80 0.81
C TYR A 36 10.10 22.27 1.24
N GLY A 37 10.24 23.16 0.25
CA GLY A 37 10.28 24.62 0.43
C GLY A 37 11.67 25.19 0.14
N GLU A 38 11.78 26.50 -0.10
CA GLU A 38 13.07 27.13 -0.47
C GLU A 38 14.15 27.00 0.61
N LYS A 39 13.75 26.69 1.85
CA LYS A 39 14.62 26.50 3.02
C LYS A 39 14.29 25.22 3.80
N ASP A 40 13.72 24.20 3.13
CA ASP A 40 13.39 22.91 3.77
C ASP A 40 12.46 23.05 4.99
N GLU A 41 11.59 24.06 4.96
CA GLU A 41 10.80 24.48 6.13
C GLU A 41 9.53 23.65 6.33
N LYS A 42 9.11 22.84 5.35
CA LYS A 42 7.87 22.06 5.40
C LYS A 42 8.17 20.57 5.33
N LEU A 43 7.50 19.82 6.20
CA LEU A 43 7.58 18.36 6.28
C LEU A 43 6.21 17.75 5.93
N ILE A 44 6.20 16.89 4.91
CA ILE A 44 5.12 15.92 4.71
C ILE A 44 5.58 14.63 5.42
N PRO A 45 4.89 14.20 6.49
CA PRO A 45 5.27 12.98 7.19
C PRO A 45 5.09 11.78 6.27
N GLU A 46 5.84 10.71 6.55
CA GLU A 46 5.62 9.43 5.89
C GLU A 46 4.17 8.94 6.11
N ARG A 47 3.66 8.19 5.16
CA ARG A 47 2.29 7.67 5.18
C ARG A 47 2.24 6.26 4.65
N TYR A 48 1.42 5.43 5.29
CA TYR A 48 1.16 4.05 4.90
C TYR A 48 -0.32 3.95 4.59
N ASP A 49 -0.67 3.66 3.34
CA ASP A 49 -2.06 3.47 2.93
C ASP A 49 -2.28 1.99 2.60
N ALA A 50 -3.23 1.36 3.29
CA ALA A 50 -3.70 0.04 2.89
C ALA A 50 -4.58 0.18 1.65
N ILE A 51 -4.41 -0.74 0.71
CA ILE A 51 -5.24 -0.83 -0.48
C ILE A 51 -6.12 -2.07 -0.34
N GLU A 52 -7.41 -1.83 -0.18
CA GLU A 52 -8.43 -2.87 -0.19
C GLU A 52 -8.90 -3.09 -1.64
N PHE A 53 -8.97 -4.35 -2.04
CA PHE A 53 -9.47 -4.73 -3.36
C PHE A 53 -10.75 -5.54 -3.19
N THR A 54 -11.70 -5.33 -4.09
CA THR A 54 -12.76 -6.29 -4.32
C THR A 54 -12.19 -7.39 -5.22
N TRP A 55 -12.27 -8.64 -4.79
CA TRP A 55 -11.81 -9.78 -5.60
C TRP A 55 -13.00 -10.39 -6.32
N HIS A 56 -12.89 -10.50 -7.65
CA HIS A 56 -13.84 -11.23 -8.47
C HIS A 56 -13.07 -12.31 -9.22
N GLU A 57 -13.45 -13.57 -9.00
CA GLU A 57 -12.69 -14.75 -9.45
C GLU A 57 -11.25 -14.68 -8.92
N ASP A 58 -10.30 -14.33 -9.78
CA ASP A 58 -8.87 -14.26 -9.49
C ASP A 58 -8.29 -12.85 -9.69
N LYS A 59 -9.14 -11.84 -9.88
CA LYS A 59 -8.73 -10.47 -10.22
C LYS A 59 -9.09 -9.47 -9.13
N ALA A 60 -8.09 -8.68 -8.74
CA ALA A 60 -8.26 -7.53 -7.87
C ALA A 60 -8.83 -6.33 -8.66
N ILE A 61 -10.02 -5.89 -8.29
CA ILE A 61 -10.73 -4.76 -8.88
C ILE A 61 -11.14 -3.74 -7.82
N GLN A 62 -11.53 -2.54 -8.27
CA GLN A 62 -12.06 -1.46 -7.41
C GLN A 62 -11.17 -1.13 -6.19
N PRO A 63 -9.90 -0.72 -6.39
CA PRO A 63 -9.01 -0.41 -5.28
C PRO A 63 -9.53 0.75 -4.43
N LYS A 64 -9.47 0.59 -3.11
CA LYS A 64 -9.82 1.61 -2.12
C LYS A 64 -8.64 1.86 -1.19
N TRP A 65 -8.19 3.11 -1.13
CA TRP A 65 -7.10 3.53 -0.26
C TRP A 65 -7.63 3.92 1.11
N ARG A 66 -6.99 3.40 2.15
CA ARG A 66 -7.26 3.75 3.53
C ARG A 66 -5.95 4.00 4.26
N THR A 67 -5.75 5.23 4.72
CA THR A 67 -4.59 5.57 5.55
C THR A 67 -4.61 4.76 6.83
N LEU A 68 -3.51 4.04 7.08
CA LEU A 68 -3.31 3.23 8.26
C LEU A 68 -3.01 4.13 9.46
N LYS A 69 -3.53 3.71 10.60
CA LYS A 69 -3.36 4.38 11.88
C LYS A 69 -2.71 3.42 12.88
N PRO A 70 -2.11 3.93 13.97
CA PRO A 70 -1.71 3.10 15.09
C PRO A 70 -2.90 2.26 15.62
N PRO A 71 -2.66 1.01 16.07
CA PRO A 71 -1.36 0.36 16.23
C PRO A 71 -0.85 -0.39 14.97
N LEU A 72 -1.64 -0.44 13.90
CA LEU A 72 -1.32 -1.28 12.73
C LEU A 72 -0.09 -0.77 11.97
N VAL A 73 0.07 0.55 11.87
CA VAL A 73 1.26 1.14 11.24
C VAL A 73 2.55 0.79 11.99
N ASP A 74 2.49 0.72 13.32
CA ASP A 74 3.66 0.39 14.15
C ASP A 74 4.08 -1.07 13.96
N LEU A 75 3.10 -1.96 13.78
CA LEU A 75 3.37 -3.36 13.44
C LEU A 75 4.02 -3.48 12.06
N ILE A 76 3.50 -2.79 11.05
CA ILE A 76 4.05 -2.82 9.69
C ILE A 76 5.48 -2.30 9.66
N LYS A 77 5.77 -1.20 10.36
CA LYS A 77 7.12 -0.67 10.48
C LYS A 77 8.09 -1.69 11.05
N LYS A 78 7.70 -2.38 12.13
CA LYS A 78 8.51 -3.47 12.72
C LYS A 78 8.75 -4.62 11.76
N LEU A 79 7.77 -4.96 10.92
CA LEU A 79 7.92 -6.02 9.90
C LEU A 79 8.84 -5.62 8.75
N MET A 80 8.95 -4.33 8.44
CA MET A 80 9.85 -3.81 7.39
C MET A 80 11.30 -3.63 7.85
N GLU A 81 11.53 -3.55 9.16
CA GLU A 81 12.87 -3.46 9.76
C GLU A 81 13.54 -4.83 9.97
N ALA A 82 12.79 -5.93 9.78
CA ALA A 82 13.25 -7.32 9.93
C ALA A 82 13.83 -7.89 8.64
#